data_AF-M0NIL1-F1
#
_entry.id   AF-M0NIL1-F1
#
_cell.length_a   1.000
_cell.length_b   1.000
_cell.length_c   1.000
_cell.angle_alpha   90.00
_cell.angle_beta   90.00
_cell.angle_gamma   90.00
#
_symmetry.space_group_name_H-M   'P 1'
#
loop_
_entity.id
_entity.type
_entity.pdbx_description
1 polymer ?
#
loop_
_entity_poly.entity_id
_entity_poly.type
_entity_poly.pdbx_seq_one_letter_code
_entity_poly.pdbx_strand_id
1 'polypeptide(L)'
;MAEDNPKHGMGEADYEKDDPERETLTTNSGEPVPDNQNSRSAGPEGPLLMEDYHYFEKMAQFNREEIPERIVHAKGGGAFGTFTVTNDVLSDYTMADMFSEEGKETDMAARFSTVAGSRGAPDTVRDPRGFALKFYTEEGNWDMVGNNTPVFFIRDASKFSDFIHTQKEVPKNGLNDPTPQWDFWSLSPESLHQITTLEGSPQKRAERSDPAVGLLVALTRVAPPDHDAIQRARHPRLVAHDERLQ
;
A
#
# COMPACT_ATOMS: atom_id res chain seq x y z
N MET A 1 -10.27 44.26 -34.58
CA MET A 1 -11.34 43.25 -34.49
C MET A 1 -10.84 41.97 -35.11
N ALA A 2 -10.45 41.03 -34.26
CA ALA A 2 -10.43 39.58 -34.46
C ALA A 2 -9.97 39.02 -33.11
N GLU A 3 -10.93 38.57 -32.32
CA GLU A 3 -10.69 37.83 -31.08
C GLU A 3 -10.24 36.39 -31.38
N ASP A 4 -9.72 35.76 -30.33
CA ASP A 4 -9.80 34.34 -30.01
C ASP A 4 -8.62 33.42 -30.39
N ASN A 5 -7.85 32.98 -29.38
CA ASN A 5 -8.03 31.65 -28.78
C ASN A 5 -7.00 31.41 -27.64
N PRO A 6 -7.44 31.15 -26.39
CA PRO A 6 -6.56 30.78 -25.29
C PRO A 6 -6.24 29.27 -25.34
N LYS A 7 -4.94 28.93 -25.46
CA LYS A 7 -4.51 27.53 -25.36
C LYS A 7 -4.77 27.01 -23.94
N HIS A 8 -5.79 26.17 -23.83
CA HIS A 8 -6.07 25.34 -22.66
C HIS A 8 -5.01 24.24 -22.51
N GLY A 9 -4.50 24.10 -21.28
CA GLY A 9 -4.27 22.82 -20.61
C GLY A 9 -2.98 22.07 -20.91
N MET A 10 -2.12 21.95 -19.90
CA MET A 10 -2.02 20.72 -19.10
C MET A 10 -1.65 21.12 -17.66
N GLY A 11 -2.35 20.56 -16.69
CA GLY A 11 -2.13 20.84 -15.27
C GLY A 11 -0.70 20.50 -14.87
N GLU A 12 -0.03 21.44 -14.24
CA GLU A 12 1.29 21.26 -13.65
C GLU A 12 1.22 20.10 -12.65
N ALA A 13 2.02 19.06 -12.88
CA ALA A 13 2.39 18.15 -11.82
C ALA A 13 3.17 18.97 -10.77
N ASP A 14 2.89 18.75 -9.50
CA ASP A 14 3.62 19.37 -8.38
C ASP A 14 5.07 18.89 -8.38
N TYR A 15 5.92 19.52 -9.19
CA TYR A 15 7.36 19.37 -9.11
C TYR A 15 7.81 19.99 -7.79
N GLU A 16 8.54 19.20 -6.99
CA GLU A 16 9.29 19.68 -5.84
C GLU A 16 10.09 20.90 -6.30
N LYS A 17 9.86 22.06 -5.68
CA LYS A 17 10.54 23.31 -6.04
C LYS A 17 12.04 23.04 -6.15
N ASP A 18 12.61 23.36 -7.30
CA ASP A 18 14.05 23.30 -7.56
C ASP A 18 14.81 23.76 -6.32
N ASP A 19 15.73 22.92 -5.84
CA ASP A 19 16.75 23.33 -4.89
C ASP A 19 17.44 24.55 -5.48
N PRO A 20 17.30 25.75 -4.88
CA PRO A 20 17.81 26.98 -5.48
C PRO A 20 19.34 26.97 -5.64
N GLU A 21 20.05 25.99 -5.07
CA GLU A 21 21.50 25.80 -5.25
C GLU A 21 21.88 24.87 -6.41
N ARG A 22 20.96 24.08 -6.99
CA ARG A 22 21.25 23.21 -8.14
C ARG A 22 20.97 23.90 -9.47
N GLU A 23 21.80 24.89 -9.79
CA GLU A 23 21.70 25.63 -11.07
C GLU A 23 22.20 24.83 -12.28
N THR A 24 22.99 23.77 -12.08
CA THR A 24 23.65 23.02 -13.17
C THR A 24 23.10 21.60 -13.30
N LEU A 25 22.61 21.23 -14.49
CA LEU A 25 22.26 19.85 -14.83
C LEU A 25 23.54 18.99 -14.83
N THR A 26 23.49 17.84 -14.17
CA THR A 26 24.63 16.91 -14.10
C THR A 26 24.28 15.50 -14.54
N THR A 27 25.31 14.72 -14.85
CA THR A 27 25.25 13.26 -14.98
C THR A 27 25.12 12.60 -13.61
N ASN A 28 24.89 11.29 -13.55
CA ASN A 28 24.82 10.54 -12.29
C ASN A 28 26.15 10.55 -11.52
N SER A 29 27.27 10.77 -12.22
CA SER A 29 28.59 10.91 -11.61
C SER A 29 28.91 12.36 -11.17
N GLY A 30 27.98 13.30 -11.37
CA GLY A 30 28.13 14.71 -10.98
C GLY A 30 28.86 15.58 -12.01
N GLU A 31 29.11 15.10 -13.22
CA GLU A 31 29.72 15.92 -14.29
C GLU A 31 28.69 16.91 -14.85
N PRO A 32 29.03 18.20 -15.03
CA PRO A 32 28.14 19.17 -15.68
C PRO A 32 27.77 18.75 -17.10
N VAL A 33 26.48 18.85 -17.44
CA VAL A 33 25.95 18.57 -18.77
C VAL A 33 25.88 19.88 -19.55
N PRO A 34 26.74 20.09 -20.57
CA PRO A 34 26.78 21.34 -21.32
C PRO A 34 25.60 21.53 -22.30
N ASP A 35 25.05 20.43 -22.83
CA ASP A 35 23.90 20.43 -23.75
C ASP A 35 23.03 19.19 -23.48
N ASN A 36 21.72 19.41 -23.26
CA ASN A 36 20.72 18.37 -23.04
C ASN A 36 19.64 18.34 -24.14
N GLN A 37 19.83 19.12 -25.20
CA GLN A 37 18.90 19.23 -26.33
C GLN A 37 19.37 18.41 -27.53
N ASN A 38 20.68 18.18 -27.65
CA ASN A 38 21.27 17.48 -28.78
C ASN A 38 22.14 16.30 -28.31
N SER A 39 22.10 15.21 -29.08
CA SER A 39 23.03 14.09 -28.94
C SER A 39 24.29 14.33 -29.78
N ARG A 40 25.43 13.74 -29.41
CA ARG A 40 26.67 13.81 -30.20
C ARG A 40 26.57 12.91 -31.42
N SER A 41 26.77 13.51 -32.58
CA SER A 41 26.73 12.85 -33.89
C SER A 41 27.98 13.11 -34.71
N ALA A 42 28.24 12.26 -35.72
CA ALA A 42 29.30 12.46 -36.71
C ALA A 42 28.94 13.55 -37.74
N GLY A 43 28.74 14.79 -37.28
CA GLY A 43 28.25 15.93 -38.05
C GLY A 43 26.76 16.24 -37.83
N PRO A 44 26.24 17.40 -38.26
CA PRO A 44 24.88 17.86 -37.93
C PRO A 44 23.74 16.90 -38.31
N GLU A 45 23.93 16.10 -39.36
CA GLU A 45 22.97 15.08 -39.83
C GLU A 45 23.59 13.67 -39.85
N GLY A 46 24.68 13.48 -39.09
CA GLY A 46 25.41 12.22 -39.01
C GLY A 46 24.81 11.23 -38.01
N PRO A 47 25.27 9.96 -38.01
CA PRO A 47 24.89 8.98 -37.00
C PRO A 47 25.37 9.37 -35.59
N LEU A 48 24.68 8.85 -34.56
CA LEU A 48 25.07 9.01 -33.16
C LEU A 48 26.41 8.32 -32.85
N LEU A 49 27.19 8.95 -31.97
CA LEU A 49 28.48 8.42 -31.54
C LEU A 49 28.34 7.64 -30.24
N MET A 50 29.04 6.50 -30.14
CA MET A 50 29.08 5.68 -28.92
C MET A 50 29.76 6.37 -27.74
N GLU A 51 30.54 7.44 -27.99
CA GLU A 51 31.19 8.25 -26.96
C GLU A 51 30.23 9.23 -26.25
N ASP A 52 28.98 9.35 -26.72
CA ASP A 52 27.95 10.15 -26.06
C ASP A 52 27.45 9.48 -24.78
N TYR A 53 28.32 9.45 -23.77
CA TYR A 53 28.04 8.73 -22.54
C TYR A 53 26.84 9.33 -21.78
N HIS A 54 26.63 10.66 -21.84
CA HIS A 54 25.47 11.33 -21.23
C HIS A 54 24.15 10.83 -21.83
N TYR A 55 24.07 10.72 -23.16
CA TYR A 55 22.91 10.14 -23.83
C TYR A 55 22.64 8.70 -23.36
N PHE A 56 23.66 7.85 -23.37
CA PHE A 56 23.50 6.44 -22.99
C PHE A 56 23.15 6.28 -21.50
N GLU A 57 23.73 7.09 -20.63
CA GLU A 57 23.39 7.10 -19.20
C GLU A 57 21.93 7.47 -18.97
N LYS A 58 21.48 8.58 -19.55
CA LYS A 58 20.09 9.05 -19.45
C LYS A 58 19.10 8.01 -19.99
N MET A 59 19.38 7.45 -21.17
CA MET A 59 18.52 6.42 -21.77
C MET A 59 18.55 5.11 -20.96
N ALA A 60 19.70 4.76 -20.37
CA ALA A 60 19.81 3.58 -19.52
C ALA A 60 18.96 3.70 -18.25
N GLN A 61 18.90 4.89 -17.65
CA GLN A 61 18.03 5.18 -16.52
C GLN A 61 16.56 5.08 -16.94
N PHE A 62 16.17 5.78 -18.01
CA PHE A 62 14.80 5.76 -18.53
C PHE A 62 14.29 4.34 -18.81
N ASN A 63 15.10 3.54 -19.48
CA ASN A 63 14.75 2.15 -19.82
C ASN A 63 14.58 1.23 -18.58
N ARG A 64 14.89 1.72 -17.38
CA ARG A 64 14.83 0.99 -16.10
C ARG A 64 13.95 1.67 -15.05
N GLU A 65 13.20 2.71 -15.41
CA GLU A 65 12.31 3.42 -14.48
C GLU A 65 11.17 2.53 -13.98
N GLU A 66 10.68 1.63 -14.83
CA GLU A 66 9.55 0.76 -14.52
C GLU A 66 9.98 -0.45 -13.67
N ILE A 67 9.45 -0.52 -12.46
CA ILE A 67 9.51 -1.71 -11.60
C ILE A 67 8.18 -2.47 -11.66
N PRO A 68 8.18 -3.79 -11.40
CA PRO A 68 6.93 -4.55 -11.36
C PRO A 68 5.93 -3.94 -10.38
N GLU A 69 4.69 -3.76 -10.84
CA GLU A 69 3.60 -3.33 -9.97
C GLU A 69 3.24 -4.41 -8.94
N ARG A 70 2.45 -4.03 -7.93
CA ARG A 70 1.92 -5.01 -6.97
C ARG A 70 0.95 -5.95 -7.69
N ILE A 71 1.03 -7.26 -7.40
CA ILE A 71 0.15 -8.27 -8.00
C ILE A 71 -1.34 -7.96 -7.77
N VAL A 72 -1.66 -7.41 -6.60
CA VAL A 72 -2.96 -6.85 -6.23
C VAL A 72 -2.74 -5.47 -5.62
N HIS A 73 -3.76 -4.62 -5.62
CA HIS A 73 -3.63 -3.27 -5.08
C HIS A 73 -2.59 -2.40 -5.80
N ALA A 74 -2.43 -2.59 -7.11
CA ALA A 74 -1.48 -1.84 -7.93
C ALA A 74 -1.81 -0.34 -7.97
N LYS A 75 -3.06 0.00 -8.32
CA LYS A 75 -3.56 1.37 -8.31
C LYS A 75 -3.84 1.85 -6.88
N GLY A 76 -3.24 2.98 -6.51
CA GLY A 76 -3.45 3.56 -5.18
C GLY A 76 -2.79 4.91 -4.99
N GLY A 77 -3.19 5.59 -3.92
CA GLY A 77 -2.62 6.86 -3.46
C GLY A 77 -2.07 6.72 -2.04
N GLY A 78 -1.07 7.54 -1.69
CA GLY A 78 -0.44 7.54 -0.37
C GLY A 78 -0.46 8.91 0.27
N ALA A 79 -0.40 8.94 1.59
CA ALA A 79 -0.24 10.16 2.38
C ALA A 79 0.59 9.85 3.63
N PHE A 80 1.35 10.84 4.10
CA PHE A 80 1.98 10.79 5.41
C PHE A 80 1.13 11.57 6.41
N GLY A 81 1.28 11.23 7.68
CA GLY A 81 0.60 11.92 8.77
C GLY A 81 1.06 11.39 10.11
N THR A 82 0.29 11.72 11.14
CA THR A 82 0.58 11.38 12.53
C THR A 82 -0.64 10.72 13.15
N PHE A 83 -0.41 9.62 13.85
CA PHE A 83 -1.39 8.97 14.71
C PHE A 83 -1.26 9.53 16.12
N THR A 84 -2.36 9.99 16.70
CA THR A 84 -2.39 10.50 18.08
C THR A 84 -3.33 9.65 18.91
N VAL A 85 -2.85 9.09 20.02
CA VAL A 85 -3.69 8.37 20.98
C VAL A 85 -4.63 9.38 21.67
N THR A 86 -5.93 9.13 21.65
CA THR A 86 -6.92 10.04 22.26
C THR A 86 -7.55 9.48 23.54
N ASN A 87 -7.20 8.25 23.92
CA ASN A 87 -7.71 7.57 25.10
C ASN A 87 -6.72 6.44 25.47
N ASP A 88 -6.40 6.32 26.77
CA ASP A 88 -5.43 5.38 27.32
C ASP A 88 -5.93 3.95 27.50
N VAL A 89 -7.21 3.64 27.26
CA VAL A 89 -7.82 2.31 27.44
C VAL A 89 -7.03 1.19 26.75
N LEU A 90 -6.31 1.46 25.65
CA LEU A 90 -5.49 0.44 24.99
C LEU A 90 -4.28 -0.02 25.83
N SER A 91 -3.74 0.80 26.74
CA SER A 91 -2.60 0.44 27.59
C SER A 91 -2.91 -0.71 28.56
N ASP A 92 -4.18 -0.91 28.91
CA ASP A 92 -4.62 -2.05 29.74
C ASP A 92 -4.53 -3.39 28.98
N TYR A 93 -4.57 -3.33 27.65
CA TYR A 93 -4.64 -4.50 26.81
C TYR A 93 -3.28 -4.81 26.16
N THR A 94 -2.50 -3.80 25.77
CA THR A 94 -1.26 -3.98 25.01
C THR A 94 -0.05 -3.34 25.69
N MET A 95 1.12 -3.95 25.48
CA MET A 95 2.41 -3.36 25.84
C MET A 95 3.03 -2.52 24.70
N ALA A 96 2.38 -2.45 23.54
CA ALA A 96 2.92 -1.72 22.40
C ALA A 96 3.03 -0.22 22.71
N ASP A 97 4.24 0.30 22.57
CA ASP A 97 4.63 1.63 23.01
C ASP A 97 3.80 2.75 22.38
N MET A 98 3.38 2.61 21.12
CA MET A 98 2.54 3.58 20.41
C MET A 98 1.14 3.80 21.04
N PHE A 99 0.72 2.95 21.98
CA PHE A 99 -0.56 3.06 22.69
C PHE A 99 -0.39 3.34 24.19
N SER A 100 0.83 3.69 24.64
CA SER A 100 1.17 3.72 26.07
C SER A 100 0.49 4.82 26.87
N GLU A 101 0.14 5.96 26.25
CA GLU A 101 -0.45 7.12 26.93
C GLU A 101 -1.30 7.98 25.99
N GLU A 102 -2.31 8.66 26.55
CA GLU A 102 -3.09 9.66 25.83
C GLU A 102 -2.20 10.83 25.38
N GLY A 103 -2.42 11.29 24.15
CA GLY A 103 -1.65 12.36 23.53
C GLY A 103 -0.36 11.90 22.83
N LYS A 104 0.05 10.63 22.98
CA LYS A 104 1.23 10.11 22.29
C LYS A 104 1.05 10.16 20.78
N GLU A 105 2.03 10.72 20.10
CA GLU A 105 2.07 10.86 18.66
C GLU A 105 3.01 9.82 18.03
N THR A 106 2.62 9.26 16.89
CA THR A 106 3.43 8.31 16.12
C THR A 106 3.34 8.66 14.65
N ASP A 107 4.47 8.93 14.02
CA ASP A 107 4.51 9.18 12.57
C ASP A 107 4.00 7.95 11.81
N MET A 108 3.27 8.19 10.74
CA MET A 108 2.69 7.12 9.93
C MET A 108 2.64 7.44 8.44
N ALA A 109 2.64 6.38 7.64
CA ALA A 109 2.33 6.42 6.22
C ALA A 109 1.05 5.62 5.96
N ALA A 110 0.13 6.20 5.19
CA ALA A 110 -1.09 5.55 4.72
C ALA A 110 -1.00 5.27 3.23
N ARG A 111 -1.56 4.14 2.78
CA ARG A 111 -1.78 3.84 1.37
C ARG A 111 -3.19 3.28 1.14
N PHE A 112 -3.92 3.95 0.26
CA PHE A 112 -5.24 3.57 -0.22
C PHE A 112 -5.14 2.98 -1.62
N SER A 113 -5.99 2.01 -1.96
CA SER A 113 -5.91 1.34 -3.27
C SER A 113 -7.21 0.68 -3.69
N THR A 114 -7.40 0.44 -4.98
CA THR A 114 -8.31 -0.60 -5.48
C THR A 114 -7.62 -1.97 -5.36
N VAL A 115 -8.18 -3.07 -5.86
CA VAL A 115 -7.64 -4.43 -5.69
C VAL A 115 -7.23 -5.04 -7.02
N ALA A 116 -8.19 -5.21 -7.94
CA ALA A 116 -8.02 -6.07 -9.12
C ALA A 116 -7.28 -5.37 -10.27
N GLY A 117 -7.53 -4.07 -10.45
CA GLY A 117 -6.98 -3.30 -11.56
C GLY A 117 -5.47 -3.05 -11.45
N SER A 118 -4.82 -3.01 -12.62
CA SER A 118 -3.42 -2.61 -12.78
C SER A 118 -3.21 -1.12 -12.45
N ARG A 119 -1.96 -0.64 -12.40
CA ARG A 119 -1.60 0.75 -12.02
C ARG A 119 -2.35 1.84 -12.81
N GLY A 120 -2.77 1.56 -14.04
CA GLY A 120 -3.54 2.46 -14.91
C GLY A 120 -5.06 2.45 -14.73
N ALA A 121 -5.60 1.61 -13.83
CA ALA A 121 -7.04 1.47 -13.64
C ALA A 121 -7.70 2.74 -13.04
N PRO A 122 -9.01 2.98 -13.30
CA PRO A 122 -9.73 4.10 -12.70
C PRO A 122 -9.99 3.89 -11.20
N ASP A 123 -9.99 4.98 -10.42
CA ASP A 123 -10.18 4.91 -8.96
C ASP A 123 -11.62 4.61 -8.52
N THR A 124 -12.59 4.90 -9.38
CA THR A 124 -14.03 4.87 -9.04
C THR A 124 -14.73 3.56 -9.46
N VAL A 125 -13.96 2.51 -9.73
CA VAL A 125 -14.47 1.16 -10.08
C VAL A 125 -15.06 0.43 -8.87
N ARG A 126 -15.94 -0.55 -9.11
CA ARG A 126 -16.53 -1.36 -8.02
C ARG A 126 -15.48 -2.36 -7.61
N ASP A 127 -14.93 -2.19 -6.42
CA ASP A 127 -13.85 -3.02 -5.92
C ASP A 127 -13.76 -2.79 -4.40
N PRO A 128 -13.30 -3.74 -3.57
CA PRO A 128 -12.86 -3.41 -2.24
C PRO A 128 -11.75 -2.34 -2.30
N ARG A 129 -11.54 -1.64 -1.19
CA ARG A 129 -10.46 -0.66 -1.06
C ARG A 129 -9.45 -1.13 -0.05
N GLY A 130 -8.19 -1.22 -0.46
CA GLY A 130 -7.07 -1.43 0.47
C GLY A 130 -6.88 -0.20 1.34
N PHE A 131 -6.69 -0.41 2.63
CA PHE A 131 -6.44 0.60 3.65
C PHE A 131 -5.25 0.13 4.48
N ALA A 132 -4.03 0.47 4.04
CA ALA A 132 -2.81 0.07 4.71
C ALA A 132 -2.22 1.26 5.49
N LEU A 133 -1.96 1.05 6.78
CA LEU A 133 -1.27 2.01 7.64
C LEU A 133 0.05 1.41 8.12
N LYS A 134 1.12 2.18 8.00
CA LYS A 134 2.45 1.89 8.55
C LYS A 134 2.74 2.89 9.64
N PHE A 135 2.95 2.42 10.86
CA PHE A 135 3.31 3.22 12.02
C PHE A 135 4.81 3.09 12.27
N TYR A 136 5.52 4.21 12.36
CA TYR A 136 6.94 4.27 12.66
C TYR A 136 7.14 4.36 14.18
N THR A 137 7.01 3.22 14.86
CA THR A 137 7.09 3.15 16.33
C THR A 137 8.54 3.02 16.81
N GLU A 138 8.80 3.32 18.09
CA GLU A 138 10.12 3.15 18.71
C GLU A 138 10.57 1.67 18.77
N GLU A 139 9.61 0.75 18.76
CA GLU A 139 9.84 -0.70 18.81
C GLU A 139 9.93 -1.34 17.41
N GLY A 140 9.92 -0.51 16.36
CA GLY A 140 9.96 -0.92 14.96
C GLY A 140 8.66 -0.60 14.22
N ASN A 141 8.66 -0.85 12.92
CA ASN A 141 7.49 -0.54 12.10
C ASN A 141 6.35 -1.52 12.38
N TRP A 142 5.15 -1.00 12.63
CA TRP A 142 3.94 -1.80 12.67
C TRP A 142 3.06 -1.53 11.45
N ASP A 143 2.72 -2.57 10.71
CA ASP A 143 1.92 -2.49 9.50
C ASP A 143 0.52 -3.05 9.73
N MET A 144 -0.47 -2.16 9.82
CA MET A 144 -1.88 -2.53 9.84
C MET A 144 -2.42 -2.53 8.40
N VAL A 145 -2.44 -3.71 7.79
CA VAL A 145 -2.86 -3.90 6.39
C VAL A 145 -4.31 -4.39 6.35
N GLY A 146 -5.25 -3.48 6.09
CA GLY A 146 -6.68 -3.76 6.07
C GLY A 146 -7.38 -3.40 4.75
N ASN A 147 -8.72 -3.44 4.78
CA ASN A 147 -9.59 -3.03 3.69
C ASN A 147 -10.65 -2.04 4.20
N ASN A 148 -11.54 -1.55 3.34
CA ASN A 148 -12.72 -0.79 3.75
C ASN A 148 -13.93 -1.67 4.10
N THR A 149 -13.78 -3.00 4.09
CA THR A 149 -14.84 -3.96 4.43
C THR A 149 -14.43 -4.86 5.60
N PRO A 150 -15.37 -5.26 6.48
CA PRO A 150 -15.08 -6.05 7.68
C PRO A 150 -14.97 -7.56 7.43
N VAL A 151 -15.24 -8.02 6.21
CA VAL A 151 -15.16 -9.44 5.81
C VAL A 151 -14.47 -9.58 4.46
N PHE A 152 -13.97 -10.79 4.16
CA PHE A 152 -13.33 -11.13 2.89
C PHE A 152 -14.11 -12.20 2.12
N PHE A 153 -13.82 -12.38 0.83
CA PHE A 153 -14.51 -13.33 -0.04
C PHE A 153 -14.23 -14.80 0.29
N ILE A 154 -13.07 -15.07 0.88
CA ILE A 154 -12.59 -16.42 1.19
C ILE A 154 -12.14 -16.50 2.64
N ARG A 155 -12.17 -17.72 3.19
CA ARG A 155 -11.76 -18.00 4.58
C ARG A 155 -10.42 -18.70 4.69
N ASP A 156 -9.91 -19.26 3.58
CA ASP A 156 -8.65 -19.99 3.53
C ASP A 156 -7.72 -19.32 2.52
N ALA A 157 -6.49 -19.02 2.97
CA ALA A 157 -5.49 -18.33 2.16
C ALA A 157 -5.06 -19.13 0.92
N SER A 158 -5.18 -20.47 0.93
CA SER A 158 -4.85 -21.31 -0.23
C SER A 158 -5.71 -20.99 -1.46
N LYS A 159 -6.95 -20.51 -1.27
CA LYS A 159 -7.85 -20.10 -2.36
C LYS A 159 -7.53 -18.70 -2.92
N PHE A 160 -6.58 -17.96 -2.33
CA PHE A 160 -6.36 -16.56 -2.69
C PHE A 160 -5.88 -16.40 -4.14
N SER A 161 -4.97 -17.25 -4.61
CA SER A 161 -4.51 -17.21 -6.00
C SER A 161 -5.64 -17.50 -6.98
N ASP A 162 -6.47 -18.50 -6.68
CA ASP A 162 -7.61 -18.88 -7.52
C ASP A 162 -8.62 -17.74 -7.59
N PHE A 163 -8.94 -17.14 -6.43
CA PHE A 163 -9.81 -15.97 -6.35
C PHE A 163 -9.25 -14.78 -7.14
N ILE A 164 -7.99 -14.39 -6.95
CA ILE A 164 -7.43 -13.23 -7.65
C ILE A 164 -7.38 -13.44 -9.16
N HIS A 165 -7.06 -14.64 -9.63
CA HIS A 165 -7.10 -14.94 -11.07
C HIS A 165 -8.50 -14.75 -11.67
N THR A 166 -9.57 -14.96 -10.92
CA THR A 166 -10.94 -14.77 -11.41
C THR A 166 -11.38 -13.31 -11.41
N GLN A 167 -10.71 -12.43 -10.66
CA GLN A 167 -11.00 -10.99 -10.61
C GLN A 167 -10.20 -10.16 -11.62
N LYS A 168 -9.11 -10.70 -12.18
CA LYS A 168 -8.23 -10.00 -13.12
C LYS A 168 -8.59 -10.30 -14.58
N GLU A 169 -7.87 -9.64 -15.48
CA GLU A 169 -7.96 -9.84 -16.92
C GLU A 169 -7.72 -11.31 -17.31
N VAL A 170 -8.50 -11.81 -18.28
CA VAL A 170 -8.40 -13.18 -18.77
C VAL A 170 -7.07 -13.35 -19.52
N PRO A 171 -6.21 -14.34 -19.17
CA PRO A 171 -4.87 -14.48 -19.75
C PRO A 171 -4.85 -14.61 -21.28
N LYS A 172 -5.92 -15.13 -21.88
CA LYS A 172 -6.01 -15.36 -23.33
C LYS A 172 -6.08 -14.06 -24.14
N ASN A 173 -6.75 -13.03 -23.63
CA ASN A 173 -7.06 -11.82 -24.39
C ASN A 173 -6.75 -10.52 -23.64
N GLY A 174 -6.36 -10.57 -22.35
CA GLY A 174 -6.07 -9.40 -21.54
C GLY A 174 -7.30 -8.54 -21.25
N LEU A 175 -8.52 -9.10 -21.38
CA LEU A 175 -9.76 -8.37 -21.15
C LEU A 175 -10.39 -8.76 -19.81
N ASN A 176 -11.07 -7.81 -19.20
CA ASN A 176 -11.95 -8.10 -18.07
C ASN A 176 -13.16 -8.91 -18.55
N ASP A 177 -13.48 -10.00 -17.86
CA ASP A 177 -14.62 -10.86 -18.13
C ASP A 177 -15.34 -11.17 -16.81
N PRO A 178 -16.65 -10.91 -16.68
CA PRO A 178 -17.39 -11.26 -15.47
C PRO A 178 -17.57 -12.78 -15.30
N THR A 179 -17.38 -13.59 -16.34
CA THR A 179 -17.66 -15.03 -16.32
C THR A 179 -16.81 -15.78 -15.28
N PRO A 180 -15.46 -15.67 -15.26
CA PRO A 180 -14.66 -16.36 -14.25
C PRO A 180 -14.96 -15.88 -12.82
N GLN A 181 -15.23 -14.58 -12.64
CA GLN A 181 -15.58 -13.98 -11.35
C GLN A 181 -16.86 -14.63 -10.80
N TRP A 182 -17.94 -14.64 -11.59
CA TRP A 182 -19.21 -15.22 -11.17
C TRP A 182 -19.17 -16.74 -11.06
N ASP A 183 -18.39 -17.42 -11.89
CA ASP A 183 -18.17 -18.88 -11.77
C ASP A 183 -17.59 -19.22 -10.39
N PHE A 184 -16.49 -18.56 -10.00
CA PHE A 184 -15.88 -18.76 -8.67
C PHE A 184 -16.85 -18.41 -7.53
N TRP A 185 -17.54 -17.27 -7.61
CA TRP A 185 -18.49 -16.85 -6.59
C TRP A 185 -19.68 -17.81 -6.45
N SER A 186 -20.21 -18.31 -7.56
CA SER A 186 -21.34 -19.25 -7.56
C SER A 186 -20.99 -20.61 -6.94
N LEU A 187 -19.71 -21.01 -7.04
CA LEU A 187 -19.18 -22.26 -6.48
C LEU A 187 -18.57 -22.11 -5.08
N SER A 188 -18.45 -20.87 -4.58
CA SER A 188 -17.85 -20.55 -3.27
C SER A 188 -18.85 -19.78 -2.39
N PRO A 189 -19.83 -20.46 -1.77
CA PRO A 189 -20.88 -19.81 -0.99
C PRO A 189 -20.36 -19.00 0.22
N GLU A 190 -19.13 -19.25 0.68
CA GLU A 190 -18.48 -18.44 1.72
C GLU A 190 -18.28 -16.97 1.32
N SER A 191 -18.27 -16.67 0.02
CA SER A 191 -18.08 -15.33 -0.53
C SER A 191 -19.33 -14.44 -0.45
N LEU A 192 -20.50 -15.03 -0.22
CA LEU A 192 -21.80 -14.34 -0.34
C LEU A 192 -21.93 -13.10 0.55
N HIS A 193 -21.35 -13.13 1.75
CA HIS A 193 -21.38 -11.98 2.66
C HIS A 193 -20.63 -10.79 2.04
N GLN A 194 -19.39 -11.00 1.59
CA GLN A 194 -18.58 -9.94 1.00
C GLN A 194 -19.13 -9.47 -0.34
N ILE A 195 -19.70 -10.37 -1.17
CA ILE A 195 -20.38 -9.98 -2.42
C ILE A 195 -21.55 -9.04 -2.10
N THR A 196 -22.37 -9.38 -1.10
CA THR A 196 -23.51 -8.56 -0.69
C THR A 196 -23.04 -7.18 -0.19
N THR A 197 -21.93 -7.12 0.55
CA THR A 197 -21.32 -5.85 0.96
C THR A 197 -20.82 -5.04 -0.24
N LEU A 198 -20.12 -5.68 -1.19
CA LEU A 198 -19.53 -5.02 -2.35
C LEU A 198 -20.61 -4.48 -3.32
N GLU A 199 -21.64 -5.28 -3.61
CA GLU A 199 -22.70 -4.92 -4.55
C GLU A 199 -23.76 -4.01 -3.91
N GLY A 200 -24.04 -4.19 -2.61
CA GLY A 200 -25.02 -3.40 -1.88
C GLY A 200 -24.54 -2.01 -1.47
N SER A 201 -23.23 -1.76 -1.47
CA SER A 201 -22.67 -0.45 -1.14
C SER A 201 -22.67 0.49 -2.34
N PRO A 202 -22.93 1.80 -2.14
CA PRO A 202 -22.74 2.81 -3.18
C PRO A 202 -21.32 2.77 -3.71
N GLN A 203 -21.17 3.11 -4.98
CA GLN A 203 -19.85 3.28 -5.58
C GLN A 203 -19.15 4.49 -4.95
N LYS A 204 -18.06 4.26 -4.23
CA LYS A 204 -17.33 5.33 -3.55
C LYS A 204 -15.95 5.51 -4.14
N ARG A 205 -15.51 6.77 -4.18
CA ARG A 205 -14.11 7.11 -4.43
C ARG A 205 -13.29 6.64 -3.23
N ALA A 206 -12.08 6.12 -3.46
CA ALA A 206 -11.17 5.72 -2.40
C ALA A 206 -10.63 6.96 -1.65
N GLU A 207 -11.47 7.61 -0.84
CA GLU A 207 -11.14 8.84 -0.12
C GLU A 207 -11.84 8.88 1.27
N ARG A 208 -11.42 9.89 2.06
CA ARG A 208 -11.70 10.27 3.47
C ARG A 208 -13.04 9.87 4.12
N SER A 209 -14.08 9.52 3.37
CA SER A 209 -15.43 9.20 3.88
C SER A 209 -15.70 7.71 4.08
N ASP A 210 -14.78 6.81 3.73
CA ASP A 210 -14.98 5.37 3.92
C ASP A 210 -14.45 4.87 5.26
N PRO A 211 -15.26 4.10 6.02
CA PRO A 211 -14.77 3.48 7.24
C PRO A 211 -13.66 2.46 6.89
N ALA A 212 -12.49 2.65 7.48
CA ALA A 212 -11.43 1.66 7.47
C ALA A 212 -11.84 0.49 8.37
N VAL A 213 -11.64 -0.74 7.92
CA VAL A 213 -11.70 -1.91 8.80
C VAL A 213 -10.43 -2.71 8.60
N GLY A 214 -9.67 -2.95 9.67
CA GLY A 214 -8.54 -3.86 9.66
C GLY A 214 -9.00 -5.27 9.28
N LEU A 215 -9.10 -5.58 7.99
CA LEU A 215 -9.47 -6.89 7.50
C LEU A 215 -8.25 -7.78 7.40
N LEU A 216 -7.71 -8.02 8.58
CA LEU A 216 -7.28 -9.32 9.01
C LEU A 216 -7.59 -9.24 10.50
N VAL A 217 -8.61 -9.95 10.96
CA VAL A 217 -8.56 -10.55 12.29
C VAL A 217 -7.44 -11.61 12.24
N ALA A 218 -6.22 -11.20 11.87
CA ALA A 218 -5.04 -11.80 12.42
C ALA A 218 -5.23 -11.43 13.86
N LEU A 219 -5.56 -12.44 14.67
CA LEU A 219 -4.93 -12.72 15.96
C LEU A 219 -3.91 -11.66 16.38
N THR A 220 -4.33 -10.41 16.52
CA THR A 220 -3.68 -9.42 17.34
C THR A 220 -4.14 -9.88 18.69
N ARG A 221 -3.46 -10.93 19.15
CA ARG A 221 -3.49 -11.28 20.55
C ARG A 221 -2.76 -10.13 21.20
N VAL A 222 -3.56 -9.16 21.58
CA VAL A 222 -3.15 -8.05 22.39
C VAL A 222 -2.70 -8.66 23.72
N ALA A 223 -1.39 -8.57 23.98
CA ALA A 223 -0.76 -9.20 25.13
C ALA A 223 -0.76 -8.19 26.27
N PRO A 224 -1.54 -8.42 27.34
CA PRO A 224 -1.59 -7.49 28.46
C PRO A 224 -0.24 -7.47 29.19
N PRO A 225 0.07 -6.40 29.94
CA PRO A 225 1.37 -6.19 30.60
C PRO A 225 1.85 -7.23 31.63
N ASP A 226 1.24 -8.41 31.77
CA ASP A 226 1.75 -9.47 32.66
C ASP A 226 1.28 -10.88 32.21
N HIS A 227 2.11 -11.59 31.43
CA HIS A 227 1.82 -12.97 30.99
C HIS A 227 2.28 -14.03 32.01
N ASP A 228 3.27 -13.69 32.85
CA ASP A 228 3.92 -14.63 33.79
C ASP A 228 3.20 -14.77 35.14
N ALA A 229 2.45 -13.75 35.58
CA ALA A 229 1.63 -13.87 36.79
C ALA A 229 0.48 -14.91 36.65
N ILE A 230 -0.03 -15.12 35.43
CA ILE A 230 -1.23 -15.95 35.19
C ILE A 230 -0.91 -17.45 35.06
N GLN A 231 0.28 -17.82 34.56
CA GLN A 231 0.71 -19.23 34.53
C GLN A 231 0.94 -19.79 35.94
N ARG A 232 1.43 -18.95 36.88
CA ARG A 232 1.61 -19.34 38.30
C ARG A 232 0.27 -19.59 39.02
N ALA A 233 -0.82 -18.96 38.57
CA ALA A 233 -2.15 -19.14 39.16
C ALA A 233 -2.92 -20.36 38.62
N ARG A 234 -2.50 -20.97 37.50
CA ARG A 234 -3.23 -22.09 36.86
C ARG A 234 -2.81 -23.49 37.31
N HIS A 235 -1.73 -23.62 38.08
CA HIS A 235 -1.39 -24.86 38.79
C HIS A 235 -0.88 -24.55 40.19
N PRO A 236 -1.73 -24.60 41.24
CA PRO A 236 -1.24 -24.67 42.60
C PRO A 236 -0.66 -26.09 42.79
N ARG A 237 0.59 -26.31 42.38
CA ARG A 237 1.35 -27.42 42.96
C ARG A 237 1.51 -27.10 44.44
N LEU A 238 0.76 -27.85 45.24
CA LEU A 238 0.97 -28.11 46.66
C LEU A 238 2.44 -27.87 47.05
N VAL A 239 2.68 -26.76 47.75
CA VAL A 239 3.82 -26.66 48.64
C VAL A 239 3.36 -27.21 49.97
N ALA A 240 3.77 -28.44 50.27
CA ALA A 240 3.95 -28.94 51.64
C ALA A 240 4.87 -30.17 51.57
N HIS A 241 6.18 -29.94 51.54
CA HIS A 241 7.11 -30.94 52.05
C HIS A 241 6.98 -30.91 53.58
N ASP A 242 6.23 -31.88 54.10
CA ASP A 242 6.21 -32.24 55.51
C ASP A 242 7.53 -32.95 55.83
N GLU A 243 8.42 -32.26 56.55
CA GLU A 243 9.47 -32.92 57.31
C GLU A 243 8.82 -33.67 58.47
N ARG A 244 8.51 -34.95 58.25
CA ARG A 244 8.39 -35.95 59.32
C ARG A 244 8.35 -37.38 58.77
N LEU A 245 9.24 -38.22 59.32
CA LEU A 245 9.26 -39.69 59.34
C LEU A 245 9.82 -40.42 58.10
N GLN A 246 11.14 -40.60 58.03
CA GLN A 246 11.86 -41.85 58.33
C GLN A 246 13.36 -41.66 58.09
#